data_AF-A0A7S4VN23-F1
#
_entry.id   AF-A0A7S4VN23-F1
#
_cell.length_a   1.000
_cell.length_b   1.000
_cell.length_c   1.000
_cell.angle_alpha   90.00
_cell.angle_beta   90.00
_cell.angle_gamma   90.00
#
_symmetry.space_group_name_H-M   'P 1'
#
loop_
_entity.id
_entity.type
_entity.pdbx_description
1 polymer ?
#
loop_
_entity_poly.entity_id
_entity_poly.type
_entity_poly.pdbx_seq_one_letter_code
_entity_poly.pdbx_strand_id
1 'polypeptide(L)'
;HVSSGGAPACVARCRGDRRALLGSADLRWDQIDGLAREVRAAVQTLPADADDDAVLAATGVAWGLGGYGFTKALLNCYTAWLQRQSPGLVVNACNPGFIETDLSRPYAEKSGRTPAQMGMKPVEQGALVPCELLLADVSGRGAYYGSDGKLSDFAAVDPEDFES
;
A
#
# COMPACT_ATOMS: atom_id res chain seq x y z
N HIS A 1 2.58 -1.87 -11.14
CA HIS A 1 2.05 -0.65 -10.49
C HIS A 1 2.93 -0.21 -9.33
N VAL A 2 3.11 1.09 -9.14
CA VAL A 2 3.88 1.63 -8.00
C VAL A 2 2.96 1.77 -6.78
N SER A 3 3.11 0.85 -5.84
CA SER A 3 2.44 0.82 -4.55
C SER A 3 3.29 1.54 -3.47
N SER A 4 3.25 1.11 -2.22
CA SER A 4 4.07 1.63 -1.12
C SER A 4 4.10 0.68 0.07
N GLY A 5 5.13 0.80 0.92
CA GLY A 5 5.15 0.20 2.25
C GLY A 5 4.01 0.68 3.17
N GLY A 6 3.36 1.81 2.85
CA GLY A 6 2.13 2.22 3.55
C GLY A 6 0.94 1.27 3.34
N ALA A 7 0.93 0.45 2.28
CA ALA A 7 -0.12 -0.54 2.05
C ALA A 7 -0.10 -1.66 3.10
N PRO A 8 1.01 -2.41 3.30
CA PRO A 8 1.04 -3.44 4.33
C PRO A 8 0.85 -2.87 5.75
N ALA A 9 1.41 -1.70 6.06
CA ALA A 9 1.20 -1.05 7.36
C ALA A 9 -0.28 -0.72 7.62
N CYS A 10 -1.01 -0.26 6.59
CA CYS A 10 -2.45 -0.06 6.65
C CYS A 10 -3.19 -1.39 6.89
N VAL A 11 -2.91 -2.42 6.08
CA VAL A 11 -3.62 -3.70 6.16
C VAL A 11 -3.39 -4.40 7.50
N ALA A 12 -2.18 -4.32 8.05
CA ALA A 12 -1.84 -4.90 9.35
C ALA A 12 -2.75 -4.35 10.47
N ARG A 13 -3.04 -3.03 10.45
CA ARG A 13 -3.88 -2.34 11.44
C ARG A 13 -5.38 -2.46 11.19
N CYS A 14 -5.80 -2.99 10.04
CA CYS A 14 -7.22 -3.19 9.75
C CYS A 14 -7.85 -4.24 10.68
N ARG A 15 -9.17 -4.11 10.92
CA ARG A 15 -9.96 -5.14 11.59
C ARG A 15 -9.87 -6.47 10.83
N GLY A 16 -9.96 -7.59 11.55
CA GLY A 16 -9.69 -8.93 10.99
C GLY A 16 -10.51 -9.29 9.73
N ASP A 17 -11.78 -8.89 9.64
CA ASP A 17 -12.61 -9.08 8.44
C ASP A 17 -12.13 -8.25 7.24
N ARG A 18 -11.71 -7.00 7.47
CA ARG A 18 -11.15 -6.14 6.43
C ARG A 18 -9.78 -6.63 5.98
N ARG A 19 -8.94 -7.07 6.92
CA ARG A 19 -7.65 -7.69 6.62
C ARG A 19 -7.82 -8.96 5.78
N ALA A 20 -8.75 -9.83 6.16
CA ALA A 20 -9.07 -11.05 5.41
C ALA A 20 -9.60 -10.74 4.00
N LEU A 21 -10.45 -9.71 3.86
CA LEU A 21 -10.94 -9.27 2.55
C LEU A 21 -9.80 -8.74 1.67
N LEU A 22 -8.97 -7.84 2.20
CA LEU A 22 -7.85 -7.21 1.48
C LEU A 22 -6.74 -8.22 1.12
N GLY A 23 -6.58 -9.29 1.90
CA GLY A 23 -5.67 -10.40 1.62
C GLY A 23 -6.26 -11.51 0.75
N SER A 24 -7.53 -11.41 0.33
CA SER A 24 -8.18 -12.49 -0.39
C SER A 24 -7.64 -12.66 -1.82
N ALA A 25 -7.17 -13.87 -2.13
CA ALA A 25 -6.73 -14.26 -3.47
C ALA A 25 -7.87 -14.29 -4.51
N ASP A 26 -9.14 -14.26 -4.07
CA ASP A 26 -10.34 -14.31 -4.91
C ASP A 26 -11.12 -12.99 -4.93
N LEU A 27 -10.54 -11.93 -4.35
CA LEU A 27 -11.20 -10.63 -4.24
C LEU A 27 -11.63 -10.08 -5.61
N ARG A 28 -12.93 -9.81 -5.77
CA ARG A 28 -13.51 -9.36 -7.04
C ARG A 28 -13.60 -7.85 -7.15
N TRP A 29 -13.78 -7.34 -8.39
CA TRP A 29 -13.92 -5.91 -8.65
C TRP A 29 -15.05 -5.25 -7.86
N ASP A 30 -16.23 -5.86 -7.80
CA ASP A 30 -17.38 -5.35 -7.04
C ASP A 30 -17.06 -5.18 -5.55
N GLN A 31 -16.20 -6.05 -5.00
CA GLN A 31 -15.76 -5.97 -3.61
C GLN A 31 -14.70 -4.87 -3.39
N ILE A 32 -13.74 -4.73 -4.31
CA ILE A 32 -12.72 -3.66 -4.27
C ILE A 32 -13.39 -2.28 -4.35
N ASP A 33 -14.24 -2.12 -5.36
CA ASP A 33 -14.96 -0.89 -5.67
C ASP A 33 -16.03 -0.59 -4.60
N GLY A 34 -16.72 -1.63 -4.11
CA GLY A 34 -17.64 -1.54 -2.99
C GLY A 34 -16.96 -1.04 -1.71
N LEU A 35 -15.82 -1.63 -1.33
CA LEU A 35 -15.05 -1.22 -0.16
C LEU A 35 -14.55 0.23 -0.29
N ALA A 36 -14.05 0.61 -1.46
CA ALA A 36 -13.59 1.98 -1.72
C ALA A 36 -14.71 3.01 -1.52
N ARG A 37 -15.91 2.73 -2.04
CA ARG A 37 -17.09 3.61 -1.86
C ARG A 37 -17.58 3.64 -0.43
N GLU A 38 -17.65 2.49 0.23
CA GLU A 38 -18.07 2.36 1.62
C GLU A 38 -17.19 3.21 2.53
N VAL A 39 -15.87 3.02 2.46
CA VAL A 39 -14.90 3.76 3.28
C VAL A 39 -14.94 5.25 2.95
N ARG A 40 -14.99 5.63 1.67
CA ARG A 40 -15.10 7.04 1.27
C ARG A 40 -16.35 7.70 1.85
N ALA A 41 -17.50 7.05 1.74
CA ALA A 41 -18.76 7.58 2.26
C ALA A 41 -18.70 7.75 3.78
N ALA A 42 -18.15 6.78 4.51
CA ALA A 42 -17.97 6.87 5.95
C ALA A 42 -17.02 8.01 6.36
N VAL A 43 -15.86 8.12 5.72
CA VAL A 43 -14.89 9.20 5.99
C VAL A 43 -15.50 10.58 5.76
N GLN A 44 -16.38 10.74 4.76
CA GLN A 44 -17.08 12.02 4.50
C GLN A 44 -18.08 12.42 5.60
N THR A 45 -18.48 11.49 6.46
CA THR A 45 -19.36 11.78 7.62
C THR A 45 -18.58 12.13 8.88
N LEU A 46 -17.27 11.89 8.90
CA LEU A 46 -16.42 12.18 10.03
C LEU A 46 -16.06 13.67 10.09
N PRO A 47 -15.70 14.19 11.27
CA PRO A 47 -15.09 15.50 11.41
C PRO A 47 -13.86 15.66 10.50
N ALA A 48 -13.59 16.88 10.02
CA ALA A 48 -12.48 17.15 9.11
C ALA A 48 -11.10 16.88 9.73
N ASP A 49 -11.02 16.88 11.05
CA ASP A 49 -9.85 16.60 11.88
C ASP A 49 -9.84 15.17 12.46
N ALA A 50 -10.72 14.28 11.97
CA ALA A 50 -10.73 12.88 12.37
C ALA A 50 -9.37 12.22 12.09
N ASP A 51 -8.83 11.55 13.11
CA ASP A 51 -7.59 10.80 13.03
C ASP A 51 -7.81 9.39 12.47
N ASP A 52 -6.69 8.66 12.30
CA ASP A 52 -6.70 7.30 11.78
C ASP A 52 -7.52 6.33 12.65
N ASP A 53 -7.58 6.56 13.97
CA ASP A 53 -8.30 5.70 14.91
C ASP A 53 -9.82 5.91 14.79
N ALA A 54 -10.27 7.15 14.58
CA ALA A 54 -11.66 7.46 14.27
C ALA A 54 -12.11 6.80 12.95
N VAL A 55 -11.26 6.83 11.91
CA VAL A 55 -11.55 6.16 10.63
C VAL A 55 -11.58 4.63 10.82
N LEU A 56 -10.63 4.07 11.57
CA LEU A 56 -10.59 2.65 11.88
C LEU A 56 -11.84 2.21 12.65
N ALA A 57 -12.28 2.96 13.65
CA ALA A 57 -13.49 2.67 14.41
C ALA A 57 -14.74 2.71 13.51
N ALA A 58 -14.84 3.68 12.61
CA ALA A 58 -15.99 3.84 11.73
C ALA A 58 -16.07 2.79 10.60
N THR A 59 -14.93 2.34 10.09
CA THR A 59 -14.88 1.56 8.84
C THR A 59 -14.30 0.15 9.00
N GLY A 60 -13.52 -0.08 10.06
CA GLY A 60 -12.66 -1.25 10.23
C GLY A 60 -11.38 -1.21 9.38
N VAL A 61 -11.13 -0.12 8.64
CA VAL A 61 -9.96 0.07 7.79
C VAL A 61 -9.07 1.14 8.40
N ALA A 62 -7.78 0.85 8.56
CA ALA A 62 -6.81 1.86 8.94
C ALA A 62 -6.62 2.85 7.77
N TRP A 63 -6.68 4.15 8.04
CA TRP A 63 -6.62 5.16 6.97
C TRP A 63 -5.20 5.27 6.38
N GLY A 64 -4.21 5.47 7.25
CA GLY A 64 -2.79 5.41 6.94
C GLY A 64 -2.30 6.61 6.14
N LEU A 65 -1.48 7.48 6.76
CA LEU A 65 -0.89 8.66 6.11
C LEU A 65 -1.93 9.51 5.35
N GLY A 66 -3.09 9.74 5.96
CA GLY A 66 -4.19 10.52 5.34
C GLY A 66 -4.87 9.79 4.17
N GLY A 67 -5.01 8.47 4.24
CA GLY A 67 -5.70 7.65 3.23
C GLY A 67 -4.78 7.11 2.14
N TYR A 68 -3.51 7.51 2.15
CA TYR A 68 -2.50 7.01 1.23
C TYR A 68 -2.28 5.49 1.41
N GLY A 69 -2.18 5.01 2.66
CA GLY A 69 -2.00 3.59 2.97
C GLY A 69 -3.14 2.75 2.42
N PHE A 70 -4.39 3.14 2.72
CA PHE A 70 -5.57 2.44 2.20
C PHE A 70 -5.66 2.46 0.67
N THR A 71 -5.37 3.61 0.04
CA THR A 71 -5.35 3.72 -1.43
C THR A 71 -4.34 2.76 -2.06
N LYS A 72 -3.15 2.62 -1.45
CA LYS A 72 -2.14 1.67 -1.92
C LYS A 72 -2.51 0.21 -1.66
N ALA A 73 -3.23 -0.09 -0.58
CA ALA A 73 -3.79 -1.42 -0.34
C ALA A 73 -4.84 -1.81 -1.40
N LEU A 74 -5.74 -0.88 -1.76
CA LEU A 74 -6.68 -1.08 -2.87
C LEU A 74 -5.97 -1.25 -4.22
N LEU A 75 -4.87 -0.54 -4.47
CA LEU A 75 -4.06 -0.72 -5.67
C LEU A 75 -3.44 -2.13 -5.76
N ASN A 76 -3.01 -2.70 -4.63
CA ASN A 76 -2.52 -4.08 -4.59
C ASN A 76 -3.65 -5.07 -4.91
N CYS A 77 -4.83 -4.87 -4.33
CA CYS A 77 -6.03 -5.65 -4.63
C CYS A 77 -6.41 -5.59 -6.12
N TYR A 78 -6.40 -4.39 -6.69
CA TYR A 78 -6.66 -4.16 -8.11
C TYR A 78 -5.62 -4.83 -9.00
N THR A 79 -4.35 -4.82 -8.61
CA THR A 79 -3.27 -5.50 -9.32
C THR A 79 -3.51 -7.00 -9.38
N ALA A 80 -3.86 -7.63 -8.25
CA ALA A 80 -4.18 -9.05 -8.18
C ALA A 80 -5.40 -9.40 -9.05
N TRP A 81 -6.47 -8.60 -8.97
CA TRP A 81 -7.65 -8.77 -9.80
C TRP A 81 -7.33 -8.65 -11.30
N LEU A 82 -6.59 -7.61 -11.70
CA LEU A 82 -6.26 -7.31 -13.10
C LEU A 82 -5.38 -8.42 -13.71
N GLN A 83 -4.45 -8.98 -12.94
CA GLN A 83 -3.68 -10.16 -13.38
C GLN A 83 -4.61 -11.31 -13.79
N ARG A 84 -5.66 -11.59 -13.01
CA ARG A 84 -6.60 -12.67 -13.32
C ARG A 84 -7.45 -12.37 -14.55
N GLN A 85 -7.74 -11.09 -14.82
CA GLN A 85 -8.49 -10.67 -16.01
C GLN A 85 -7.63 -10.71 -17.29
N SER A 86 -6.31 -10.62 -17.15
CA SER A 86 -5.37 -10.56 -18.26
C SER A 86 -4.26 -11.62 -18.12
N PRO A 87 -4.55 -12.93 -18.25
CA PRO A 87 -3.55 -13.98 -18.03
C PRO A 87 -2.33 -13.92 -18.96
N GLY A 88 -2.46 -13.26 -20.12
CA GLY A 88 -1.36 -13.04 -21.07
C GLY A 88 -0.43 -11.89 -20.69
N LEU A 89 -0.74 -11.13 -19.64
CA LEU A 89 0.10 -10.04 -19.13
C LEU A 89 0.63 -10.41 -17.75
N VAL A 90 1.86 -9.97 -17.45
CA VAL A 90 2.41 -10.03 -16.10
C VAL A 90 2.11 -8.69 -15.41
N VAL A 91 1.26 -8.73 -14.40
CA VAL A 91 0.79 -7.54 -13.68
C VAL A 91 1.18 -7.68 -12.22
N ASN A 92 2.11 -6.85 -11.74
CA ASN A 92 2.57 -6.86 -10.36
C ASN A 92 2.56 -5.45 -9.76
N ALA A 93 2.65 -5.35 -8.45
CA ALA A 93 2.81 -4.12 -7.70
C ALA A 93 4.12 -4.14 -6.92
N CYS A 94 4.70 -2.96 -6.65
CA CYS A 94 5.91 -2.86 -5.83
C CYS A 94 5.92 -1.62 -4.95
N ASN A 95 6.62 -1.71 -3.81
CA ASN A 95 7.06 -0.56 -3.06
C ASN A 95 8.45 -0.11 -3.57
N PRO A 96 8.61 1.13 -4.06
CA PRO A 96 9.93 1.62 -4.48
C PRO A 96 10.87 1.89 -3.28
N GLY A 97 10.35 1.91 -2.06
CA GLY A 97 11.07 2.26 -0.84
C GLY A 97 10.81 3.69 -0.40
N PHE A 98 11.49 4.12 0.67
CA PHE A 98 11.42 5.49 1.13
C PHE A 98 12.44 6.32 0.34
N ILE A 99 11.99 6.97 -0.73
CA ILE A 99 12.87 7.65 -1.69
C ILE A 99 12.82 9.14 -1.45
N GLU A 100 13.95 9.84 -1.53
CA GLU A 100 14.05 11.29 -1.42
C GLU A 100 13.47 11.98 -2.67
N THR A 101 12.21 12.42 -2.58
CA THR A 101 11.47 13.09 -3.65
C THR A 101 10.71 14.28 -3.09
N ASP A 102 10.13 15.12 -3.94
CA ASP A 102 9.27 16.22 -3.47
C ASP A 102 8.05 15.73 -2.68
N LEU A 103 7.57 14.51 -2.94
CA LEU A 103 6.48 13.89 -2.19
C LEU A 103 6.87 13.57 -0.74
N SER A 104 8.14 13.26 -0.50
CA SER A 104 8.59 12.61 0.73
C SER A 104 9.56 13.46 1.56
N ARG A 105 10.25 14.42 0.93
CA ARG A 105 11.11 15.41 1.59
C ARG A 105 10.39 16.18 2.70
N PRO A 106 9.08 16.54 2.57
CA PRO A 106 8.36 17.20 3.65
C PRO A 106 8.28 16.39 4.96
N TYR A 107 8.38 15.05 4.91
CA TYR A 107 8.44 14.23 6.15
C TYR A 107 9.74 14.48 6.91
N ALA A 108 10.87 14.56 6.20
CA ALA A 108 12.16 14.84 6.80
C ALA A 108 12.17 16.25 7.45
N GLU A 109 11.69 17.25 6.70
CA GLU A 109 11.58 18.64 7.17
C GLU A 109 10.72 18.77 8.43
N LYS A 110 9.51 18.17 8.42
CA LYS A 110 8.60 18.19 9.59
C LYS A 110 9.19 17.47 10.81
N SER A 111 10.02 16.45 10.59
CA SER A 111 10.69 15.72 11.67
C SER A 111 11.99 16.38 12.17
N GLY A 112 12.42 17.49 11.55
CA GLY A 112 13.71 18.13 11.87
C GLY A 112 14.94 17.29 11.53
N ARG A 113 14.78 16.27 10.65
CA ARG A 113 15.84 15.35 10.23
C ARG A 113 16.18 15.56 8.76
N THR A 114 17.39 15.20 8.37
CA THR A 114 17.74 15.12 6.95
C THR A 114 17.11 13.89 6.29
N PRO A 115 16.92 13.87 4.96
CA PRO A 115 16.47 12.67 4.24
C PRO A 115 17.31 11.42 4.56
N ALA A 116 18.63 11.57 4.58
CA ALA A 116 19.54 10.48 4.94
C ALA A 116 19.32 9.96 6.37
N GLN A 117 19.09 10.85 7.35
CA GLN A 117 18.78 10.46 8.72
C GLN A 117 17.45 9.70 8.82
N MET A 118 16.48 9.99 7.95
CA MET A 118 15.20 9.28 7.83
C MET A 118 15.30 7.96 7.05
N GLY A 119 16.52 7.58 6.60
CA GLY A 119 16.73 6.38 5.78
C GLY A 119 16.22 6.51 4.35
N MET A 120 16.00 7.75 3.87
CA MET A 120 15.56 7.97 2.51
C MET A 120 16.69 7.65 1.53
N LYS A 121 16.34 6.98 0.43
CA LYS A 121 17.27 6.58 -0.62
C LYS A 121 17.22 7.59 -1.79
N PRO A 122 18.29 7.69 -2.61
CA PRO A 122 18.29 8.49 -3.83
C PRO A 122 17.21 8.05 -4.82
N VAL A 123 16.80 8.97 -5.70
CA VAL A 123 15.71 8.78 -6.68
C VAL A 123 15.96 7.57 -7.58
N GLU A 124 17.22 7.37 -7.98
CA GLU A 124 17.63 6.29 -8.88
C GLU A 124 17.39 4.91 -8.24
N GLN A 125 17.51 4.79 -6.91
CA GLN A 125 17.19 3.55 -6.22
C GLN A 125 15.70 3.22 -6.24
N GLY A 126 14.83 4.24 -6.27
CA GLY A 126 13.39 4.07 -6.37
C GLY A 126 12.92 3.45 -7.69
N ALA A 127 13.72 3.58 -8.75
CA ALA A 127 13.41 3.05 -10.07
C ALA A 127 13.79 1.56 -10.24
N LEU A 128 14.66 1.02 -9.37
CA LEU A 128 15.24 -0.32 -9.55
C LEU A 128 14.16 -1.41 -9.60
N VAL A 129 13.33 -1.52 -8.55
CA VAL A 129 12.30 -2.56 -8.48
C VAL A 129 11.24 -2.39 -9.59
N PRO A 130 10.69 -1.18 -9.86
CA PRO A 130 9.81 -0.98 -11.01
C PRO A 130 10.42 -1.41 -12.35
N CYS A 131 11.70 -1.09 -12.60
CA CYS A 131 12.40 -1.48 -13.81
C CYS A 131 12.63 -2.99 -13.89
N GLU A 132 12.99 -3.64 -12.78
CA GLU A 132 13.14 -5.09 -12.70
C GLU A 132 11.82 -5.79 -13.04
N LEU A 133 10.70 -5.38 -12.44
CA LEU A 133 9.39 -5.95 -12.73
C LEU A 133 8.93 -5.74 -14.18
N LEU A 134 9.45 -4.71 -14.86
CA LEU A 134 9.12 -4.41 -16.26
C LEU A 134 9.99 -5.20 -17.25
N LEU A 135 11.27 -5.38 -16.93
CA LEU A 135 12.28 -5.86 -17.88
C LEU A 135 12.69 -7.32 -17.65
N ALA A 136 12.54 -7.82 -16.43
CA ALA A 136 12.94 -9.17 -16.07
C ALA A 136 11.77 -10.16 -16.23
N ASP A 137 12.10 -11.44 -16.45
CA ASP A 137 11.12 -12.52 -16.34
C ASP A 137 10.90 -12.87 -14.87
N VAL A 138 9.95 -12.16 -14.25
CA VAL A 138 9.59 -12.35 -12.85
C VAL A 138 8.51 -13.41 -12.72
N SER A 139 8.54 -14.21 -11.65
CA SER A 139 7.55 -15.27 -11.41
C SER A 139 6.23 -14.77 -10.82
N GLY A 140 6.21 -13.59 -10.19
CA GLY A 140 5.02 -13.01 -9.59
C GLY A 140 3.93 -12.76 -10.63
N ARG A 141 2.69 -13.12 -10.27
CA ARG A 141 1.49 -12.84 -11.06
C ARG A 141 0.46 -12.25 -10.11
N GLY A 142 0.16 -10.95 -10.26
CA GLY A 142 -0.72 -10.24 -9.33
C GLY A 142 -0.09 -9.98 -7.97
N ALA A 143 1.24 -10.09 -7.88
CA ALA A 143 1.97 -10.10 -6.61
C ALA A 143 2.41 -8.70 -6.19
N TYR A 144 2.73 -8.57 -4.90
CA TYR A 144 3.36 -7.39 -4.32
C TYR A 144 4.84 -7.67 -4.05
N TYR A 145 5.69 -6.72 -4.42
CA TYR A 145 7.13 -6.75 -4.21
C TYR A 145 7.56 -5.67 -3.23
N GLY A 146 8.40 -6.04 -2.27
CA GLY A 146 9.05 -5.11 -1.36
C GLY A 146 10.07 -4.20 -2.07
N SER A 147 10.59 -3.22 -1.33
CA SER A 147 11.66 -2.34 -1.85
C SER A 147 13.01 -3.02 -2.00
N ASP A 148 13.10 -4.28 -1.59
CA ASP A 148 14.23 -5.18 -1.80
C ASP A 148 14.05 -6.08 -3.04
N GLY A 149 12.98 -5.89 -3.81
CA GLY A 149 12.69 -6.68 -5.01
C GLY A 149 12.17 -8.08 -4.71
N LYS A 150 11.82 -8.40 -3.45
CA LYS A 150 11.31 -9.74 -3.08
C LYS A 150 9.80 -9.77 -3.04
N LEU A 151 9.25 -10.94 -3.39
CA LEU A 151 7.84 -11.24 -3.18
C LEU A 151 7.49 -11.10 -1.70
N SER A 152 6.40 -10.41 -1.42
CA SER A 152 5.91 -10.16 -0.07
C SER A 152 4.40 -10.30 -0.04
N ASP A 153 3.90 -10.99 0.98
CA ASP A 153 2.48 -10.99 1.28
C ASP A 153 2.14 -9.72 2.07
N PHE A 154 1.60 -8.72 1.35
CA PHE A 154 1.29 -7.42 1.95
C PHE A 154 0.16 -7.49 2.98
N ALA A 155 -0.63 -8.57 3.03
CA ALA A 155 -1.71 -8.74 4.00
C ALA A 155 -1.28 -9.56 5.23
N ALA A 156 -0.15 -10.26 5.16
CA ALA A 156 0.39 -11.08 6.24
C ALA A 156 1.37 -10.34 7.16
N VAL A 157 1.62 -9.04 6.96
CA VAL A 157 2.57 -8.30 7.81
C VAL A 157 2.03 -8.12 9.23
N ASP A 158 2.91 -8.26 10.22
CA ASP A 158 2.56 -8.06 11.63
C ASP A 158 2.44 -6.55 11.91
N PRO A 159 1.41 -6.09 12.65
CA PRO A 159 1.36 -4.71 13.14
C PRO A 159 2.64 -4.28 13.88
N GLU A 160 3.28 -5.19 14.62
CA GLU A 160 4.49 -4.92 15.40
C GLU A 160 5.72 -4.60 14.52
N ASP A 161 5.71 -5.02 13.25
CA ASP A 161 6.80 -4.76 12.30
C ASP A 161 6.95 -3.26 11.93
N PHE A 162 5.98 -2.41 12.33
CA PHE A 162 5.93 -1.00 11.97
C PHE A 162 6.05 -0.03 13.16
N GLU A 163 6.25 -0.51 14.39
CA GLU A 163 6.31 0.31 15.61
C GLU A 163 7.74 0.72 16.05
N SER A 164 8.76 0.61 15.17
CA SER A 164 10.16 0.97 15.48
C SER A 164 10.54 2.42 15.17
#